data_AF-A0A967EIF0-F1
#
_entry.id   AF-A0A967EIF0-F1
#
_cell.length_a   1.000
_cell.length_b   1.000
_cell.length_c   1.000
_cell.angle_alpha   90.00
_cell.angle_beta   90.00
_cell.angle_gamma   90.00
#
_symmetry.space_group_name_H-M   'P 1'
#
loop_
_entity.id
_entity.type
_entity.pdbx_description
1 polymer ?
#
loop_
_entity_poly.entity_id
_entity_poly.type
_entity_poly.pdbx_seq_one_letter_code
_entity_poly.pdbx_strand_id
1 'polypeptide(L)'
;MTREPKANSAKEHIAAPSRAVFRQGNVTQTAGPLPPDGINGLLYSTTQRRHLLLAGLATPLISASALARAPTHTAKKSVSHHHALTAPAIIRRAAPLPPLVMLDPGHGGKDPGAIGLSGTYEKHVSEAAAAELERQLLSSGRYRVAMTRTADRFIPLEGRVEMAQNRKAALFISMHADALHDPSVRGASVYTLANTASDAQTATIASSENSADLFGGPHVHATSPEVQKILASLVSEETRRGSAHMAHAVVSSFHQRVALLQHPNRHAAFVVLKAADIPSVLVEMGFMSNRQDEAALRQAGHRAMVAGAMRDAIDRYFAASGPGIG
;
A
#
# COMPACT_ATOMS: atom_id res chain seq x y z
N MET A 1 35.83 12.33 77.12
CA MET A 1 34.44 11.95 76.84
C MET A 1 33.80 13.09 76.06
N THR A 2 33.72 12.90 74.76
CA THR A 2 33.28 13.82 73.71
C THR A 2 31.75 13.87 73.65
N ARG A 3 31.19 15.08 73.46
CA ARG A 3 29.83 15.26 72.93
C ARG A 3 29.88 16.36 71.87
N GLU A 4 29.75 15.94 70.62
CA GLU A 4 29.64 16.77 69.42
C GLU A 4 28.27 17.47 69.33
N PRO A 5 28.18 18.61 68.62
CA PRO A 5 26.93 19.28 68.32
C PRO A 5 26.24 18.66 67.09
N LYS A 6 24.92 18.45 67.16
CA LYS A 6 24.10 18.02 66.03
C LYS A 6 23.95 19.16 65.01
N ALA A 7 24.55 19.00 63.83
CA ALA A 7 24.28 19.81 62.65
C ALA A 7 22.93 19.41 62.03
N ASN A 8 22.08 20.41 61.79
CA ASN A 8 20.81 20.29 61.10
C ASN A 8 21.07 20.41 59.59
N SER A 9 21.01 19.30 58.85
CA SER A 9 21.13 19.27 57.39
C SER A 9 19.73 19.28 56.78
N ALA A 10 19.32 20.45 56.27
CA ALA A 10 18.24 20.56 55.31
C ALA A 10 18.67 19.84 54.01
N LYS A 11 18.05 18.71 53.71
CA LYS A 11 18.11 18.09 52.39
C LYS A 11 16.99 18.67 51.55
N GLU A 12 17.32 19.62 50.69
CA GLU A 12 16.49 19.95 49.54
C GLU A 12 16.38 18.71 48.65
N HIS A 13 15.18 18.12 48.60
CA HIS A 13 14.83 17.13 47.60
C HIS A 13 14.69 17.85 46.25
N ILE A 14 15.75 17.83 45.45
CA ILE A 14 15.66 18.13 44.02
C ILE A 14 14.79 17.04 43.40
N ALA A 15 13.56 17.39 43.07
CA ALA A 15 12.64 16.53 42.36
C ALA A 15 13.22 16.19 40.98
N ALA A 16 13.46 14.90 40.74
CA ALA A 16 13.82 14.40 39.42
C ALA A 16 12.68 14.71 38.42
N PRO A 17 12.99 15.11 37.18
CA PRO A 17 11.96 15.36 36.18
C PRO A 17 11.19 14.06 35.88
N SER A 18 9.87 14.20 35.86
CA SER A 18 8.88 13.15 35.60
C SER A 18 9.25 12.29 34.39
N ARG A 19 9.30 10.97 34.59
CA ARG A 19 9.38 9.96 33.51
C ARG A 19 8.16 10.14 32.61
N ALA A 20 8.37 10.62 31.38
CA ALA A 20 7.36 10.55 30.34
C ALA A 20 7.00 9.08 30.10
N VAL A 21 5.75 8.74 30.39
CA VAL A 21 5.18 7.40 30.23
C VAL A 21 5.05 7.10 28.73
N PHE A 22 5.80 6.10 28.28
CA PHE A 22 5.74 5.51 26.94
C PHE A 22 4.46 4.64 26.86
N ARG A 23 3.54 5.00 25.95
CA ARG A 23 2.28 4.34 25.54
C ARG A 23 1.71 3.26 26.49
N GLN A 24 0.84 3.67 27.42
CA GLN A 24 -0.30 2.84 27.89
C GLN A 24 -1.60 3.58 27.61
N GLY A 25 -2.28 3.21 26.54
CA GLY A 25 -3.66 3.63 26.28
C GLY A 25 -4.62 2.81 27.13
N ASN A 26 -4.78 3.16 28.40
CA ASN A 26 -5.96 2.80 29.19
C ASN A 26 -6.38 4.02 29.99
N VAL A 27 -7.25 4.84 29.39
CA VAL A 27 -8.05 5.83 30.12
C VAL A 27 -9.48 5.63 29.68
N THR A 28 -10.25 4.92 30.50
CA THR A 28 -11.70 5.02 30.55
C THR A 28 -12.05 6.44 31.00
N GLN A 29 -12.46 7.29 30.05
CA GLN A 29 -13.30 8.44 30.36
C GLN A 29 -14.58 8.34 29.53
N THR A 30 -15.68 8.32 30.25
CA THR A 30 -17.05 8.35 29.75
C THR A 30 -17.26 9.55 28.82
N ALA A 31 -17.45 9.28 27.52
CA ALA A 31 -17.88 10.30 26.58
C ALA A 31 -19.34 10.69 26.89
N GLY A 32 -19.58 11.97 27.17
CA GLY A 32 -20.91 12.56 27.22
C GLY A 32 -21.58 12.56 25.84
N PRO A 33 -22.91 12.76 25.77
CA PRO A 33 -23.65 12.64 24.51
C PRO A 33 -23.29 13.76 23.53
N LEU A 34 -23.12 13.38 22.26
CA LEU A 34 -22.91 14.28 21.12
C LEU A 34 -24.18 15.09 20.79
N PRO A 35 -24.05 16.34 20.30
CA PRO A 35 -25.20 17.13 19.84
C PRO A 35 -25.73 16.64 18.47
N PRO A 36 -27.01 16.90 18.14
CA PRO A 36 -27.63 16.39 16.92
C PRO A 36 -27.21 17.13 15.65
N ASP A 37 -27.07 16.38 14.57
CA ASP A 37 -26.75 16.83 13.22
C ASP A 37 -27.82 17.78 12.64
N GLY A 38 -27.37 18.94 12.16
CA GLY A 38 -28.16 19.87 11.37
C GLY A 38 -28.03 19.57 9.87
N ILE A 39 -29.13 19.09 9.27
CA ILE A 39 -29.28 18.93 7.82
C ILE A 39 -29.63 20.28 7.18
N ASN A 40 -28.91 20.65 6.11
CA ASN A 40 -29.31 21.52 4.99
C ASN A 40 -28.30 21.24 3.86
N GLY A 41 -28.60 20.82 2.63
CA GLY A 41 -29.80 20.99 1.83
C GLY A 41 -29.58 22.13 0.82
N LEU A 42 -28.96 21.89 -0.34
CA LEU A 42 -29.14 22.76 -1.52
C LEU A 42 -28.81 22.08 -2.87
N LEU A 43 -29.91 21.69 -3.51
CA LEU A 43 -30.28 21.61 -4.93
C LEU A 43 -29.33 22.22 -5.97
N TYR A 44 -29.08 21.49 -7.07
CA TYR A 44 -28.89 22.08 -8.41
C TYR A 44 -29.70 21.33 -9.49
N SER A 45 -30.74 22.04 -9.92
CA SER A 45 -31.41 22.14 -11.23
C SER A 45 -31.22 21.07 -12.30
N THR A 46 -32.37 20.51 -12.69
CA THR A 46 -32.69 19.83 -13.95
C THR A 46 -32.76 20.80 -15.13
N THR A 47 -32.44 20.33 -16.34
CA THR A 47 -33.10 20.82 -17.57
C THR A 47 -33.22 19.70 -18.59
N GLN A 48 -34.47 19.39 -18.91
CA GLN A 48 -34.93 18.41 -19.89
C GLN A 48 -35.14 19.14 -21.24
N ARG A 49 -34.78 18.51 -22.36
CA ARG A 49 -35.36 18.84 -23.68
C ARG A 49 -35.82 17.57 -24.38
N ARG A 50 -37.11 17.53 -24.67
CA ARG A 50 -37.83 16.52 -25.47
C ARG A 50 -38.00 17.01 -26.92
N HIS A 51 -38.48 16.06 -27.75
CA HIS A 51 -39.12 16.16 -29.08
C HIS A 51 -38.17 15.84 -30.25
N LEU A 52 -38.53 15.05 -31.26
CA LEU A 52 -39.82 14.49 -31.70
C LEU A 52 -39.56 13.28 -32.63
N LEU A 53 -40.41 12.23 -32.57
CA LEU A 53 -40.51 11.16 -33.59
C LEU A 53 -41.49 11.61 -34.68
N LEU A 54 -41.17 11.39 -35.95
CA LEU A 54 -42.16 11.29 -37.02
C LEU A 54 -41.85 10.09 -37.93
N ALA A 55 -42.83 9.22 -38.07
CA ALA A 55 -42.88 8.09 -38.99
C ALA A 55 -43.35 8.54 -40.38
N GLY A 56 -42.98 7.79 -41.43
CA GLY A 56 -43.52 7.96 -42.78
C GLY A 56 -43.07 6.87 -43.74
N LEU A 57 -43.94 5.89 -43.96
CA LEU A 57 -43.89 4.87 -45.03
C LEU A 57 -44.16 5.49 -46.41
N ALA A 58 -43.52 4.98 -47.47
CA ALA A 58 -44.16 4.61 -48.76
C ALA A 58 -43.12 4.23 -49.85
N THR A 59 -43.09 2.96 -50.23
CA THR A 59 -42.87 2.49 -51.62
C THR A 59 -44.24 2.51 -52.34
N PRO A 60 -44.41 2.41 -53.69
CA PRO A 60 -43.65 1.55 -54.61
C PRO A 60 -43.52 1.95 -56.13
N LEU A 61 -42.81 1.07 -56.88
CA LEU A 61 -43.02 0.54 -58.25
C LEU A 61 -43.43 1.46 -59.43
N ILE A 62 -42.73 1.32 -60.59
CA ILE A 62 -43.27 0.71 -61.83
C ILE A 62 -42.19 0.61 -62.94
N SER A 63 -42.14 -0.60 -63.53
CA SER A 63 -41.83 -1.08 -64.90
C SER A 63 -40.90 -0.30 -65.85
N ALA A 64 -39.83 -0.88 -66.39
CA ALA A 64 -39.67 -2.00 -67.34
C ALA A 64 -39.59 -1.54 -68.81
N SER A 65 -38.55 -2.00 -69.51
CA SER A 65 -38.62 -2.35 -70.93
C SER A 65 -37.50 -3.33 -71.27
N ALA A 66 -37.94 -4.44 -71.85
CA ALA A 66 -37.13 -5.55 -72.32
C ALA A 66 -36.54 -5.28 -73.70
N LEU A 67 -35.46 -5.96 -74.05
CA LEU A 67 -35.30 -6.53 -75.39
C LEU A 67 -34.40 -7.76 -75.34
N ALA A 68 -34.86 -8.84 -75.98
CA ALA A 68 -34.27 -10.16 -76.01
C ALA A 68 -33.22 -10.32 -77.12
N ARG A 69 -32.20 -11.17 -76.92
CA ARG A 69 -31.79 -12.18 -77.95
C ARG A 69 -30.80 -13.26 -77.47
N ALA A 70 -31.20 -14.49 -77.80
CA ALA A 70 -30.45 -15.70 -78.21
C ALA A 70 -29.45 -16.42 -77.27
N PRO A 71 -29.48 -17.78 -77.24
CA PRO A 71 -28.52 -18.60 -76.50
C PRO A 71 -27.31 -18.94 -77.39
N THR A 72 -26.12 -18.55 -76.95
CA THR A 72 -24.86 -19.09 -77.50
C THR A 72 -24.23 -20.00 -76.46
N HIS A 73 -24.16 -21.29 -76.79
CA HIS A 73 -23.34 -22.26 -76.09
C HIS A 73 -21.87 -21.83 -76.15
N THR A 74 -21.37 -21.20 -75.09
CA THR A 74 -19.95 -20.93 -74.87
C THR A 74 -19.41 -21.83 -73.77
N ALA A 75 -18.31 -22.50 -74.11
CA ALA A 75 -17.58 -23.46 -73.28
C ALA A 75 -17.35 -22.97 -71.85
N LYS A 76 -17.52 -23.89 -70.88
CA LYS A 76 -17.09 -23.70 -69.48
C LYS A 76 -15.58 -23.41 -69.47
N LYS A 77 -15.21 -22.13 -69.33
CA LYS A 77 -13.90 -21.75 -68.81
C LYS A 77 -13.89 -22.06 -67.32
N SER A 78 -13.05 -23.01 -66.93
CA SER A 78 -12.62 -23.20 -65.55
C SER A 78 -12.01 -21.89 -65.05
N VAL A 79 -12.78 -21.10 -64.31
CA VAL A 79 -12.24 -19.97 -63.55
C VAL A 79 -11.54 -20.59 -62.35
N SER A 80 -10.20 -20.62 -62.40
CA SER A 80 -9.39 -20.84 -61.20
C SER A 80 -9.68 -19.69 -60.25
N HIS A 81 -10.58 -19.90 -59.28
CA HIS A 81 -10.69 -19.03 -58.12
C HIS A 81 -9.42 -19.24 -57.29
N HIS A 82 -8.36 -18.50 -57.63
CA HIS A 82 -7.32 -18.21 -56.64
C HIS A 82 -7.96 -17.31 -55.59
N HIS A 83 -8.65 -17.94 -54.62
CA HIS A 83 -8.83 -17.33 -53.32
C HIS A 83 -7.41 -17.07 -52.81
N ALA A 84 -6.93 -15.84 -52.98
CA ALA A 84 -5.80 -15.36 -52.20
C ALA A 84 -6.23 -15.56 -50.74
N LEU A 85 -5.65 -16.57 -50.10
CA LEU A 85 -5.78 -16.78 -48.66
C LEU A 85 -5.15 -15.56 -48.02
N THR A 86 -5.95 -14.53 -47.75
CA THR A 86 -5.55 -13.44 -46.88
C THR A 86 -5.31 -14.09 -45.53
N ALA A 87 -4.03 -14.20 -45.15
CA ALA A 87 -3.66 -14.70 -43.84
C ALA A 87 -4.49 -13.93 -42.79
N PRO A 88 -5.11 -14.61 -41.81
CA PRO A 88 -5.86 -13.93 -40.78
C PRO A 88 -4.94 -12.88 -40.14
N ALA A 89 -5.45 -11.65 -40.02
CA ALA A 89 -4.71 -10.59 -39.35
C ALA A 89 -4.22 -11.12 -38.00
N ILE A 90 -2.91 -11.15 -37.80
CA ILE A 90 -2.31 -11.49 -36.51
C ILE A 90 -2.83 -10.43 -35.55
N ILE A 91 -3.87 -10.75 -34.77
CA ILE A 91 -4.32 -9.91 -33.68
C ILE A 91 -3.18 -9.92 -32.68
N ARG A 92 -2.33 -8.88 -32.72
CA ARG A 92 -1.27 -8.70 -31.73
C ARG A 92 -1.96 -8.68 -30.37
N ARG A 93 -1.69 -9.70 -29.55
CA ARG A 93 -2.20 -9.76 -28.17
C ARG A 93 -1.87 -8.42 -27.52
N ALA A 94 -2.89 -7.76 -26.95
CA ALA A 94 -2.69 -6.47 -26.28
C ALA A 94 -1.51 -6.58 -25.31
N ALA A 95 -0.65 -5.56 -25.28
CA ALA A 95 0.49 -5.55 -24.37
C ALA A 95 -0.01 -5.81 -22.94
N PRO A 96 0.68 -6.66 -22.16
CA PRO A 96 0.31 -6.87 -20.77
C PRO A 96 0.19 -5.53 -20.04
N LEU A 97 -0.82 -5.40 -19.18
CA LEU A 97 -0.96 -4.20 -18.36
C LEU A 97 0.29 -4.03 -17.49
N PRO A 98 0.72 -2.79 -17.22
CA PRO A 98 1.78 -2.53 -16.26
C PRO A 98 1.48 -3.17 -14.91
N PRO A 99 2.50 -3.64 -14.17
CA PRO A 99 2.30 -4.25 -12.86
C PRO A 99 1.64 -3.25 -11.89
N LEU A 100 0.75 -3.77 -11.05
CA LEU A 100 0.10 -2.99 -10.00
C LEU A 100 0.93 -3.08 -8.71
N VAL A 101 1.40 -1.94 -8.21
CA VAL A 101 2.00 -1.83 -6.88
C VAL A 101 0.92 -1.37 -5.90
N MET A 102 0.65 -2.18 -4.88
CA MET A 102 -0.20 -1.79 -3.76
C MET A 102 0.66 -1.14 -2.68
N LEU A 103 0.35 0.11 -2.36
CA LEU A 103 0.95 0.83 -1.24
C LEU A 103 0.00 0.79 -0.05
N ASP A 104 0.52 0.44 1.12
CA ASP A 104 -0.23 0.40 2.36
C ASP A 104 0.35 1.41 3.34
N PRO A 105 -0.24 2.61 3.46
CA PRO A 105 0.12 3.52 4.53
C PRO A 105 -0.35 2.94 5.87
N GLY A 106 0.61 2.62 6.75
CA GLY A 106 0.35 2.05 8.07
C GLY A 106 -0.68 2.84 8.89
N HIS A 107 -1.38 2.13 9.79
CA HIS A 107 -2.36 2.70 10.73
C HIS A 107 -3.49 3.49 10.04
N GLY A 108 -4.09 4.46 10.72
CA GLY A 108 -5.13 5.34 10.20
C GLY A 108 -6.40 5.39 11.06
N GLY A 109 -7.13 6.49 10.97
CA GLY A 109 -8.33 6.74 11.75
C GLY A 109 -8.03 6.72 13.25
N LYS A 110 -8.67 5.77 13.95
CA LYS A 110 -8.54 5.58 15.40
C LYS A 110 -7.19 5.03 15.83
N ASP A 111 -6.44 4.40 14.92
CA ASP A 111 -5.08 3.96 15.18
C ASP A 111 -4.09 5.06 14.78
N PRO A 112 -3.45 5.74 15.75
CA PRO A 112 -2.45 6.77 15.45
C PRO A 112 -1.12 6.20 14.95
N GLY A 113 -0.87 4.90 15.14
CA GLY A 113 0.46 4.32 15.12
C GLY A 113 1.34 4.86 16.27
N ALA A 114 2.64 4.89 16.04
CA ALA A 114 3.58 5.57 16.92
C ALA A 114 3.29 7.07 17.01
N ILE A 115 3.52 7.61 18.20
CA ILE A 115 3.48 9.05 18.47
C ILE A 115 4.90 9.49 18.79
N GLY A 116 5.47 10.32 17.92
CA GLY A 116 6.83 10.83 18.07
C GLY A 116 6.98 11.75 19.27
N LEU A 117 8.23 12.02 19.64
CA LEU A 117 8.61 12.86 20.78
C LEU A 117 8.03 14.28 20.71
N SER A 118 7.77 14.77 19.50
CA SER A 118 7.22 16.10 19.22
C SER A 118 5.71 16.07 18.91
N GLY A 119 5.03 14.96 19.21
CA GLY A 119 3.59 14.77 18.96
C GLY A 119 3.24 14.41 17.52
N THR A 120 4.21 13.98 16.72
CA THR A 120 3.97 13.61 15.31
C THR A 120 3.33 12.22 15.25
N TYR A 121 2.19 12.10 14.57
CA TYR A 121 1.51 10.80 14.38
C TYR A 121 2.06 10.05 13.17
N GLU A 122 2.42 8.79 13.37
CA GLU A 122 2.90 7.89 12.32
C GLU A 122 1.91 7.79 11.16
N LYS A 123 0.62 7.62 11.43
CA LYS A 123 -0.41 7.50 10.38
C LYS A 123 -0.34 8.62 9.32
N HIS A 124 0.01 9.85 9.71
CA HIS A 124 0.13 10.98 8.79
C HIS A 124 1.46 10.94 8.03
N VAL A 125 2.54 10.52 8.68
CA VAL A 125 3.86 10.35 8.05
C VAL A 125 3.77 9.26 6.97
N SER A 126 3.21 8.11 7.30
CA SER A 126 3.03 6.97 6.40
C SER A 126 2.15 7.33 5.20
N GLU A 127 1.02 8.01 5.44
CA GLU A 127 0.14 8.49 4.35
C GLU A 127 0.86 9.47 3.42
N ALA A 128 1.55 10.46 3.99
CA ALA A 128 2.24 11.47 3.20
C ALA A 128 3.43 10.89 2.41
N ALA A 129 4.14 9.90 2.95
CA ALA A 129 5.23 9.22 2.24
C ALA A 129 4.71 8.32 1.12
N ALA A 130 3.64 7.57 1.38
CA ALA A 130 3.02 6.70 0.38
C ALA A 130 2.36 7.48 -0.76
N ALA A 131 1.71 8.62 -0.47
CA ALA A 131 1.16 9.50 -1.50
C ALA A 131 2.26 10.10 -2.39
N GLU A 132 3.40 10.46 -1.81
CA GLU A 132 4.55 10.94 -2.58
C GLU A 132 5.18 9.83 -3.43
N LEU A 133 5.26 8.59 -2.92
CA LEU A 133 5.68 7.43 -3.70
C LEU A 133 4.71 7.12 -4.85
N GLU A 134 3.39 7.14 -4.59
CA GLU A 134 2.35 6.99 -5.62
C GLU A 134 2.56 8.01 -6.75
N ARG A 135 2.70 9.29 -6.40
CA ARG A 135 2.92 10.36 -7.37
C ARG A 135 4.15 10.07 -8.26
N GLN A 136 5.26 9.65 -7.65
CA GLN A 136 6.49 9.34 -8.39
C GLN A 136 6.33 8.10 -9.28
N LEU A 137 5.70 7.04 -8.79
CA LEU A 137 5.45 5.82 -9.57
C LEU A 137 4.51 6.09 -10.75
N LEU A 138 3.41 6.79 -10.53
CA LEU A 138 2.47 7.17 -11.61
C LEU A 138 3.15 8.05 -12.65
N SER A 139 3.98 9.01 -12.23
CA SER A 139 4.72 9.89 -13.16
C SER A 139 5.70 9.15 -14.07
N SER A 140 6.16 7.96 -13.68
CA SER A 140 7.06 7.14 -14.49
C SER A 140 6.35 6.46 -15.67
N GLY A 141 5.02 6.29 -15.62
CA GLY A 141 4.24 5.52 -16.59
C GLY A 141 4.48 4.00 -16.61
N ARG A 142 5.39 3.48 -15.76
CA ARG A 142 5.75 2.05 -15.72
C ARG A 142 4.87 1.19 -14.83
N TYR A 143 4.05 1.82 -13.99
CA TYR A 143 3.30 1.14 -12.94
C TYR A 143 1.86 1.62 -12.89
N ARG A 144 0.98 0.70 -12.51
CA ARG A 144 -0.28 1.05 -11.88
C ARG A 144 -0.05 1.11 -10.38
N VAL A 145 -0.72 2.02 -9.69
CA VAL A 145 -0.62 2.15 -8.24
C VAL A 145 -2.02 2.13 -7.63
N ALA A 146 -2.15 1.50 -6.47
CA ALA A 146 -3.32 1.61 -5.61
C ALA A 146 -2.85 1.77 -4.17
N MET A 147 -3.65 2.47 -3.35
CA MET A 147 -3.40 2.61 -1.92
C MET A 147 -4.50 1.91 -1.12
N THR A 148 -4.14 1.27 0.00
CA THR A 148 -5.15 0.72 0.94
C THR A 148 -6.00 1.86 1.51
N ARG A 149 -5.38 3.00 1.81
CA ARG A 149 -6.05 4.26 2.19
C ARG A 149 -5.43 5.49 1.57
N THR A 150 -6.28 6.48 1.30
CA THR A 150 -5.96 7.81 0.74
C THR A 150 -6.53 8.94 1.61
N ALA A 151 -6.99 8.58 2.80
CA ALA A 151 -7.54 9.47 3.81
C ALA A 151 -7.30 8.84 5.19
N ASP A 152 -7.48 9.64 6.24
CA ASP A 152 -7.34 9.23 7.63
C ASP A 152 -8.50 8.31 8.07
N ARG A 153 -8.42 7.04 7.69
CA ARG A 153 -9.38 6.00 8.06
C ARG A 153 -8.68 4.74 8.53
N PHE A 154 -9.32 4.05 9.46
CA PHE A 154 -8.86 2.75 9.93
C PHE A 154 -9.21 1.66 8.92
N ILE A 155 -8.27 0.74 8.67
CA ILE A 155 -8.49 -0.49 7.89
C ILE A 155 -7.84 -1.64 8.66
N PRO A 156 -8.59 -2.73 8.96
CA PRO A 156 -8.03 -3.91 9.60
C PRO A 156 -6.87 -4.52 8.78
N LEU A 157 -5.92 -5.18 9.45
CA LEU A 157 -4.74 -5.75 8.80
C LEU A 157 -5.12 -6.77 7.70
N GLU A 158 -6.07 -7.65 7.97
CA GLU A 158 -6.59 -8.61 6.98
C GLU A 158 -7.23 -7.90 5.79
N GLY A 159 -8.02 -6.86 6.03
CA GLY A 159 -8.65 -6.07 4.96
C GLY A 159 -7.63 -5.42 4.02
N ARG A 160 -6.45 -5.01 4.53
CA ARG A 160 -5.36 -4.48 3.69
C ARG A 160 -4.81 -5.55 2.74
N VAL A 161 -4.63 -6.78 3.23
CA VAL A 161 -4.19 -7.93 2.44
C VAL A 161 -5.25 -8.30 1.39
N GLU A 162 -6.52 -8.38 1.78
CA GLU A 162 -7.63 -8.66 0.87
C GLU A 162 -7.73 -7.63 -0.26
N MET A 163 -7.53 -6.35 0.03
CA MET A 163 -7.51 -5.30 -0.99
C MET A 163 -6.41 -5.54 -2.03
N ALA A 164 -5.23 -6.00 -1.62
CA ALA A 164 -4.11 -6.32 -2.52
C ALA A 164 -4.44 -7.52 -3.41
N GLN A 165 -4.99 -8.58 -2.81
CA GLN A 165 -5.41 -9.81 -3.49
C GLN A 165 -6.53 -9.54 -4.51
N ASN A 166 -7.58 -8.83 -4.09
CA ASN A 166 -8.72 -8.50 -4.94
C ASN A 166 -8.32 -7.65 -6.17
N ARG A 167 -7.30 -6.80 -6.01
CA ARG A 167 -6.77 -5.99 -7.12
C ARG A 167 -5.69 -6.69 -7.94
N LYS A 168 -5.28 -7.90 -7.54
CA LYS A 168 -4.20 -8.68 -8.16
C LYS A 168 -2.91 -7.87 -8.22
N ALA A 169 -2.52 -7.28 -7.08
CA ALA A 169 -1.27 -6.54 -6.99
C ALA A 169 -0.08 -7.47 -7.30
N ALA A 170 0.89 -6.95 -8.05
CA ALA A 170 2.13 -7.66 -8.36
C ALA A 170 3.19 -7.47 -7.25
N LEU A 171 2.98 -6.49 -6.37
CA LEU A 171 3.84 -6.15 -5.24
C LEU A 171 3.01 -5.43 -4.19
N PHE A 172 3.23 -5.75 -2.92
CA PHE A 172 2.64 -5.07 -1.77
C PHE A 172 3.73 -4.44 -0.90
N ILE A 173 3.57 -3.16 -0.57
CA ILE A 173 4.54 -2.39 0.23
C ILE A 173 3.78 -1.69 1.34
N SER A 174 4.00 -2.13 2.58
CA SER A 174 3.50 -1.43 3.76
C SER A 174 4.54 -0.43 4.25
N MET A 175 4.13 0.81 4.49
CA MET A 175 5.02 1.93 4.86
C MET A 175 4.72 2.39 6.29
N HIS A 176 5.74 2.34 7.14
CA HIS A 176 5.67 2.60 8.57
C HIS A 176 6.78 3.54 9.04
N ALA A 177 6.60 4.06 10.25
CA ALA A 177 7.60 4.75 11.04
C ALA A 177 7.30 4.48 12.52
N ASP A 178 7.55 3.25 12.97
CA ASP A 178 7.22 2.81 14.33
C ASP A 178 8.14 3.49 15.37
N ALA A 179 7.93 3.20 16.65
CA ALA A 179 8.73 3.67 17.76
C ALA A 179 9.32 2.51 18.57
N LEU A 180 10.59 2.65 18.91
CA LEU A 180 11.32 1.70 19.76
C LEU A 180 11.58 2.28 21.14
N HIS A 181 11.78 1.39 22.11
CA HIS A 181 12.11 1.75 23.49
C HIS A 181 13.45 2.47 23.59
N ASP A 182 14.43 2.07 22.78
CA ASP A 182 15.73 2.75 22.70
C ASP A 182 15.64 3.91 21.69
N PRO A 183 15.66 5.18 22.16
CA PRO A 183 15.56 6.34 21.28
C PRO A 183 16.83 6.61 20.47
N SER A 184 17.92 5.85 20.71
CA SER A 184 19.16 5.97 19.93
C SER A 184 19.08 5.22 18.60
N VAL A 185 18.18 4.24 18.47
CA VAL A 185 17.98 3.47 17.25
C VAL A 185 17.35 4.37 16.18
N ARG A 186 17.96 4.39 15.00
CA ARG A 186 17.57 5.26 13.89
C ARG A 186 17.97 4.73 12.53
N GLY A 187 17.34 5.25 11.49
CA GLY A 187 17.53 4.83 10.10
C GLY A 187 16.47 3.83 9.67
N ALA A 188 16.32 3.69 8.35
CA ALA A 188 15.32 2.83 7.74
C ALA A 188 15.69 1.34 7.82
N SER A 189 14.66 0.50 7.76
CA SER A 189 14.76 -0.95 7.64
C SER A 189 13.61 -1.51 6.79
N VAL A 190 13.79 -2.73 6.33
CA VAL A 190 12.81 -3.49 5.56
C VAL A 190 12.60 -4.85 6.21
N TYR A 191 11.34 -5.26 6.28
CA TYR A 191 10.90 -6.48 6.93
C TYR A 191 10.19 -7.37 5.93
N THR A 192 10.47 -8.67 6.05
CA THR A 192 9.83 -9.74 5.28
C THR A 192 9.13 -10.72 6.21
N LEU A 193 8.20 -11.50 5.67
CA LEU A 193 7.48 -12.51 6.43
C LEU A 193 8.39 -13.69 6.81
N ALA A 194 8.44 -14.00 8.09
CA ALA A 194 8.97 -15.26 8.62
C ALA A 194 8.16 -15.72 9.83
N ASN A 195 8.26 -17.02 10.17
CA ASN A 195 7.58 -17.56 11.35
C ASN A 195 8.20 -17.09 12.67
N THR A 196 9.47 -16.67 12.64
CA THR A 196 10.25 -16.21 13.78
C THR A 196 10.81 -14.84 13.50
N ALA A 197 11.06 -14.05 14.54
CA ALA A 197 11.72 -12.76 14.39
C ALA A 197 13.25 -12.93 14.25
N SER A 198 13.89 -12.05 13.48
CA SER A 198 15.35 -12.01 13.34
C SER A 198 16.07 -11.60 14.63
N ASP A 199 15.40 -10.84 15.50
CA ASP A 199 15.87 -10.42 16.82
C ASP A 199 14.70 -9.95 17.71
N ALA A 200 14.98 -9.71 18.99
CA ALA A 200 13.98 -9.32 19.99
C ALA A 200 13.31 -7.97 19.69
N GLN A 201 14.05 -7.03 19.10
CA GLN A 201 13.52 -5.72 18.72
C GLN A 201 12.49 -5.88 17.59
N THR A 202 12.82 -6.69 16.60
CA THR A 202 11.93 -7.04 15.48
C THR A 202 10.69 -7.81 15.95
N ALA A 203 10.83 -8.67 16.95
CA ALA A 203 9.68 -9.33 17.59
C ALA A 203 8.73 -8.32 18.25
N THR A 204 9.29 -7.29 18.90
CA THR A 204 8.51 -6.23 19.56
C THR A 204 7.73 -5.40 18.54
N ILE A 205 8.39 -4.98 17.45
CA ILE A 205 7.74 -4.27 16.33
C ILE A 205 6.60 -5.13 15.76
N ALA A 206 6.87 -6.39 15.41
CA ALA A 206 5.84 -7.27 14.86
C ALA A 206 4.65 -7.48 15.80
N SER A 207 4.89 -7.57 17.11
CA SER A 207 3.81 -7.67 18.10
C SER A 207 3.00 -6.38 18.21
N SER A 208 3.64 -5.21 18.16
CA SER A 208 2.98 -3.90 18.17
C SER A 208 2.10 -3.74 16.93
N GLU A 209 2.68 -3.97 15.75
CA GLU A 209 1.99 -3.84 14.47
C GLU A 209 0.83 -4.81 14.32
N ASN A 210 1.00 -6.06 14.75
CA ASN A 210 -0.09 -7.05 14.74
C ASN A 210 -1.23 -6.71 15.72
N SER A 211 -1.03 -5.75 16.63
CA SER A 211 -2.04 -5.29 17.58
C SER A 211 -2.85 -4.10 17.06
N ALA A 212 -2.58 -3.59 15.86
CA ALA A 212 -3.32 -2.48 15.24
C ALA A 212 -4.83 -2.71 15.16
N ASP A 213 -5.26 -3.97 14.99
CA ASP A 213 -6.68 -4.34 14.90
C ASP A 213 -7.48 -4.05 16.18
N LEU A 214 -6.83 -3.90 17.33
CA LEU A 214 -7.47 -3.52 18.59
C LEU A 214 -8.09 -2.11 18.54
N PHE A 215 -7.66 -1.25 17.61
CA PHE A 215 -8.20 0.09 17.40
C PHE A 215 -9.48 0.10 16.55
N GLY A 216 -9.83 -1.02 15.92
CA GLY A 216 -10.99 -1.15 15.02
C GLY A 216 -12.36 -1.13 15.71
N GLY A 217 -12.38 -1.24 17.05
CA GLY A 217 -13.62 -1.33 17.85
C GLY A 217 -14.12 -2.76 18.02
N PRO A 218 -15.30 -2.96 18.65
CA PRO A 218 -15.73 -4.26 19.17
C PRO A 218 -16.00 -5.33 18.10
N HIS A 219 -16.11 -4.95 16.82
CA HIS A 219 -16.40 -5.84 15.71
C HIS A 219 -15.16 -6.24 14.90
N VAL A 220 -13.98 -5.72 15.24
CA VAL A 220 -12.71 -6.12 14.62
C VAL A 220 -12.00 -7.06 15.57
N HIS A 221 -11.77 -8.29 15.13
CA HIS A 221 -11.09 -9.31 15.93
C HIS A 221 -9.72 -9.59 15.33
N ALA A 222 -8.69 -9.50 16.17
CA ALA A 222 -7.35 -9.90 15.77
C ALA A 222 -7.32 -11.40 15.43
N THR A 223 -6.68 -11.75 14.33
CA THR A 223 -6.48 -13.15 13.93
C THR A 223 -5.68 -13.90 14.99
N SER A 224 -6.11 -15.10 15.39
CA SER A 224 -5.41 -15.89 16.42
C SER A 224 -3.98 -16.27 15.99
N PRO A 225 -3.02 -16.43 16.92
CA PRO A 225 -1.65 -16.84 16.60
C PRO A 225 -1.55 -18.15 15.79
N GLU A 226 -2.46 -19.09 16.01
CA GLU A 226 -2.53 -20.37 15.29
C GLU A 226 -2.91 -20.16 13.83
N VAL A 227 -3.98 -19.39 13.57
CA VAL A 227 -4.41 -19.04 12.20
C VAL A 227 -3.32 -18.25 11.50
N GLN A 228 -2.68 -17.30 12.21
CA GLN A 228 -1.56 -16.53 11.73
C GLN A 228 -0.37 -17.39 11.27
N LYS A 229 -0.10 -18.52 11.94
CA LYS A 229 0.94 -19.48 11.56
C LYS A 229 0.52 -20.32 10.34
N ILE A 230 -0.75 -20.70 10.25
CA ILE A 230 -1.30 -21.39 9.07
C ILE A 230 -1.18 -20.50 7.83
N LEU A 231 -1.64 -19.24 7.90
CA LEU A 231 -1.56 -18.27 6.82
C LEU A 231 -0.11 -18.05 6.37
N ALA A 232 0.83 -17.95 7.33
CA ALA A 232 2.24 -17.87 6.99
C ALA A 232 2.71 -19.11 6.21
N SER A 233 2.32 -20.32 6.60
CA SER A 233 2.66 -21.56 5.87
C SER A 233 2.06 -21.64 4.46
N LEU A 234 0.96 -20.91 4.18
CA LEU A 234 0.33 -20.87 2.85
C LEU A 234 1.06 -19.94 1.86
N VAL A 235 1.90 -19.03 2.35
CA VAL A 235 2.73 -18.19 1.48
C VAL A 235 3.66 -19.09 0.67
N SER A 236 3.65 -18.94 -0.66
CA SER A 236 4.47 -19.78 -1.54
C SER A 236 5.95 -19.45 -1.40
N GLU A 237 6.83 -20.40 -1.74
CA GLU A 237 8.27 -20.15 -1.76
C GLU A 237 8.66 -19.09 -2.81
N GLU A 238 7.94 -19.03 -3.94
CA GLU A 238 8.11 -17.99 -4.96
C GLU A 238 7.79 -16.61 -4.38
N THR A 239 6.67 -16.48 -3.65
CA THR A 239 6.27 -15.25 -2.96
C THR A 239 7.32 -14.82 -1.94
N ARG A 240 7.88 -15.76 -1.17
CA ARG A 240 8.98 -15.48 -0.21
C ARG A 240 10.24 -15.00 -0.91
N ARG A 241 10.65 -15.66 -1.99
CA ARG A 241 11.82 -15.26 -2.78
C ARG A 241 11.63 -13.89 -3.42
N GLY A 242 10.44 -13.59 -3.93
CA GLY A 242 10.07 -12.26 -4.42
C GLY A 242 10.16 -11.19 -3.32
N SER A 243 9.65 -11.49 -2.13
CA SER A 243 9.72 -10.57 -0.97
C SER A 243 11.16 -10.31 -0.54
N ALA A 244 12.00 -11.36 -0.48
CA ALA A 244 13.42 -11.22 -0.19
C ALA A 244 14.16 -10.40 -1.27
N HIS A 245 13.86 -10.65 -2.55
CA HIS A 245 14.41 -9.87 -3.66
C HIS A 245 14.03 -8.39 -3.56
N MET A 246 12.76 -8.09 -3.28
CA MET A 246 12.32 -6.71 -3.04
C MET A 246 13.05 -6.09 -1.85
N ALA A 247 13.19 -6.79 -0.72
CA ALA A 247 13.92 -6.29 0.44
C ALA A 247 15.39 -5.95 0.11
N HIS A 248 16.08 -6.80 -0.65
CA HIS A 248 17.43 -6.49 -1.15
C HIS A 248 17.46 -5.27 -2.06
N ALA A 249 16.46 -5.10 -2.93
CA ALA A 249 16.33 -3.93 -3.79
C ALA A 249 16.14 -2.64 -2.97
N VAL A 250 15.33 -2.67 -1.90
CA VAL A 250 15.14 -1.54 -0.96
C VAL A 250 16.47 -1.14 -0.34
N VAL A 251 17.17 -2.07 0.32
CA VAL A 251 18.45 -1.82 0.99
C VAL A 251 19.46 -1.21 0.02
N SER A 252 19.57 -1.79 -1.19
CA SER A 252 20.50 -1.32 -2.22
C SER A 252 20.14 0.08 -2.74
N SER A 253 18.86 0.45 -2.78
CA SER A 253 18.41 1.77 -3.26
C SER A 253 18.53 2.87 -2.22
N PHE A 254 18.46 2.48 -0.95
CA PHE A 254 18.53 3.38 0.20
C PHE A 254 19.97 3.75 0.55
N HIS A 255 20.93 2.83 0.41
CA HIS A 255 22.32 2.98 0.87
C HIS A 255 23.01 4.31 0.48
N GLN A 256 22.63 4.95 -0.62
CA GLN A 256 23.24 6.20 -1.09
C GLN A 256 22.49 7.48 -0.66
N ARG A 257 21.29 7.36 -0.08
CA ARG A 257 20.37 8.49 0.11
C ARG A 257 19.72 8.52 1.49
N VAL A 258 19.37 7.37 2.05
CA VAL A 258 18.63 7.24 3.30
C VAL A 258 19.50 6.46 4.29
N ALA A 259 19.63 6.96 5.51
CA ALA A 259 20.34 6.24 6.56
C ALA A 259 19.62 4.91 6.85
N LEU A 260 20.39 3.84 6.98
CA LEU A 260 19.88 2.49 7.25
C LEU A 260 20.33 2.02 8.62
N LEU A 261 19.54 1.14 9.24
CA LEU A 261 20.03 0.34 10.37
C LEU A 261 21.23 -0.52 9.96
N GLN A 262 22.08 -0.88 10.93
CA GLN A 262 23.24 -1.78 10.72
C GLN A 262 22.83 -3.11 10.07
N HIS A 263 21.69 -3.65 10.50
CA HIS A 263 21.04 -4.81 9.88
C HIS A 263 19.68 -4.38 9.37
N PRO A 264 19.59 -3.86 8.13
CA PRO A 264 18.37 -3.23 7.63
C PRO A 264 17.38 -4.25 7.07
N ASN A 265 17.82 -5.45 6.67
CA ASN A 265 16.93 -6.53 6.25
C ASN A 265 16.60 -7.42 7.46
N ARG A 266 15.32 -7.47 7.82
CA ARG A 266 14.79 -8.13 9.00
C ARG A 266 13.58 -8.99 8.63
N HIS A 267 13.17 -9.87 9.53
CA HIS A 267 12.00 -10.72 9.29
C HIS A 267 11.26 -11.04 10.58
N ALA A 268 9.95 -11.17 10.49
CA ALA A 268 9.06 -11.61 11.58
C ALA A 268 7.66 -11.95 11.05
N ALA A 269 6.77 -12.36 11.95
CA ALA A 269 5.42 -12.83 11.64
C ALA A 269 4.39 -11.68 11.50
N PHE A 270 4.70 -10.65 10.71
CA PHE A 270 3.78 -9.54 10.43
C PHE A 270 2.51 -10.04 9.72
N VAL A 271 1.32 -9.71 10.25
CA VAL A 271 0.03 -10.10 9.68
C VAL A 271 -0.16 -9.50 8.29
N VAL A 272 0.19 -8.22 8.12
CA VAL A 272 0.03 -7.49 6.86
C VAL A 272 0.87 -8.04 5.70
N LEU A 273 1.86 -8.90 5.98
CA LEU A 273 2.75 -9.52 4.98
C LEU A 273 2.33 -10.94 4.59
N LYS A 274 1.14 -11.40 4.99
CA LYS A 274 0.66 -12.79 4.79
C LYS A 274 -0.15 -13.01 3.51
N ALA A 275 0.05 -12.18 2.49
CA ALA A 275 -0.51 -12.44 1.17
C ALA A 275 0.14 -13.71 0.57
N ALA A 276 -0.66 -14.72 0.23
CA ALA A 276 -0.15 -16.02 -0.19
C ALA A 276 0.69 -15.97 -1.49
N ASP A 277 0.25 -15.13 -2.44
CA ASP A 277 0.71 -15.05 -3.82
C ASP A 277 1.24 -13.67 -4.23
N ILE A 278 1.38 -12.73 -3.28
CA ILE A 278 1.85 -11.37 -3.55
C ILE A 278 3.13 -11.10 -2.75
N PRO A 279 4.28 -10.89 -3.42
CA PRO A 279 5.51 -10.47 -2.76
C PRO A 279 5.27 -9.19 -1.94
N SER A 280 5.62 -9.25 -0.66
CA SER A 280 5.21 -8.26 0.33
C SER A 280 6.39 -7.84 1.21
N VAL A 281 6.56 -6.54 1.42
CA VAL A 281 7.54 -5.98 2.36
C VAL A 281 6.90 -4.92 3.23
N LEU A 282 7.37 -4.81 4.48
CA LEU A 282 7.11 -3.66 5.34
C LEU A 282 8.37 -2.82 5.42
N VAL A 283 8.26 -1.51 5.18
CA VAL A 283 9.37 -0.57 5.19
C VAL A 283 9.19 0.37 6.37
N GLU A 284 10.08 0.28 7.35
CA GLU A 284 10.25 1.30 8.38
C GLU A 284 11.12 2.41 7.79
N MET A 285 10.55 3.59 7.59
CA MET A 285 11.27 4.72 6.98
C MET A 285 12.26 5.39 7.95
N GLY A 286 12.13 5.08 9.23
CA GLY A 286 12.86 5.63 10.37
C GLY A 286 12.01 5.44 11.63
N PHE A 287 12.56 5.76 12.81
CA PHE A 287 11.86 5.52 14.07
C PHE A 287 11.38 6.82 14.74
N MET A 288 10.08 6.90 15.05
CA MET A 288 9.47 8.09 15.67
C MET A 288 9.94 8.31 17.12
N SER A 289 10.51 7.29 17.76
CA SER A 289 11.20 7.41 19.04
C SER A 289 12.54 8.15 18.96
N ASN A 290 13.12 8.32 17.76
CA ASN A 290 14.36 9.05 17.54
C ASN A 290 14.09 10.47 17.05
N ARG A 291 14.65 11.48 17.75
CA ARG A 291 14.44 12.90 17.41
C ARG A 291 14.86 13.28 16.00
N GLN A 292 15.94 12.69 15.48
CA GLN A 292 16.47 13.04 14.17
C GLN A 292 15.62 12.44 13.06
N ASP A 293 15.17 11.20 13.23
CA ASP A 293 14.27 10.55 12.29
C ASP A 293 12.88 11.20 12.31
N GLU A 294 12.29 11.48 13.48
CA GLU A 294 11.02 12.22 13.57
C GLU A 294 11.13 13.58 12.84
N ALA A 295 12.20 14.35 13.11
CA ALA A 295 12.42 15.64 12.48
C ALA A 295 12.60 15.54 10.96
N ALA A 296 13.24 14.48 10.47
CA ALA A 296 13.42 14.23 9.05
C ALA A 296 12.09 13.82 8.40
N LEU A 297 11.36 12.87 8.98
CA LEU A 297 10.08 12.34 8.47
C LEU A 297 8.98 13.39 8.37
N ARG A 298 9.03 14.44 9.21
CA ARG A 298 8.14 15.61 9.10
C ARG A 298 8.39 16.46 7.84
N GLN A 299 9.60 16.42 7.28
CA GLN A 299 9.96 17.22 6.12
C GLN A 299 9.54 16.56 4.81
N ALA A 300 8.82 17.32 3.97
CA ALA A 300 8.39 16.85 2.65
C ALA A 300 9.56 16.42 1.76
N GLY A 301 10.69 17.15 1.82
CA GLY A 301 11.90 16.82 1.05
C GLY A 301 12.51 15.47 1.43
N HIS A 302 12.51 15.12 2.72
CA HIS A 302 12.98 13.81 3.17
C HIS A 302 12.03 12.69 2.72
N ARG A 303 10.71 12.88 2.84
CA ARG A 303 9.74 11.90 2.32
C ARG A 303 9.85 11.72 0.81
N ALA A 304 10.10 12.79 0.04
CA ALA A 304 10.35 12.71 -1.39
C ALA A 304 11.64 11.93 -1.73
N MET A 305 12.68 12.07 -0.91
CA MET A 305 13.92 11.30 -1.03
C MET A 305 13.68 9.81 -0.75
N VAL A 306 12.97 9.47 0.33
CA VAL A 306 12.57 8.09 0.67
C VAL A 306 11.73 7.49 -0.46
N ALA A 307 10.73 8.21 -0.95
CA ALA A 307 9.90 7.81 -2.09
C ALA A 307 10.74 7.59 -3.37
N GLY A 308 11.71 8.45 -3.65
CA GLY A 308 12.62 8.27 -4.78
C GLY A 308 13.51 7.02 -4.65
N ALA A 309 13.98 6.72 -3.44
CA ALA A 309 14.72 5.50 -3.18
C ALA A 309 13.83 4.24 -3.31
N MET A 310 12.57 4.31 -2.84
CA MET A 310 11.60 3.23 -3.02
C MET A 310 11.22 3.01 -4.48
N ARG A 311 10.99 4.08 -5.25
CA ARG A 311 10.77 3.98 -6.70
C ARG A 311 11.91 3.23 -7.38
N ASP A 312 13.16 3.59 -7.08
CA ASP A 312 14.31 2.91 -7.68
C ASP A 312 14.46 1.45 -7.21
N ALA A 313 14.01 1.12 -5.99
CA ALA A 313 13.93 -0.26 -5.52
C ALA A 313 12.88 -1.07 -6.31
N ILE A 314 11.70 -0.49 -6.54
CA ILE A 314 10.63 -1.08 -7.34
C ILE A 314 11.09 -1.29 -8.79
N ASP A 315 11.80 -0.31 -9.36
CA ASP A 315 12.41 -0.43 -10.69
C ASP A 315 13.36 -1.62 -10.78
N ARG A 316 14.25 -1.78 -9.80
CA ARG A 316 15.21 -2.90 -9.76
C ARG A 316 14.51 -4.24 -9.59
N TYR A 317 13.51 -4.31 -8.71
CA TYR A 317 12.72 -5.50 -8.48
C TYR A 317 12.07 -5.99 -9.78
N PHE A 318 11.40 -5.11 -10.54
CA PHE A 318 10.76 -5.48 -11.79
C PHE A 318 11.71 -5.60 -12.99
N ALA A 319 12.88 -4.94 -12.96
CA ALA A 319 13.88 -5.07 -14.03
C ALA A 319 14.50 -6.47 -14.08
N ALA A 320 14.76 -7.09 -12.93
CA ALA A 320 15.24 -8.47 -12.83
C ALA A 320 14.17 -9.53 -13.18
N SER A 321 12.92 -9.11 -13.40
CA SER A 321 11.80 -9.96 -13.82
C SER A 321 11.40 -9.79 -15.31
N GLY A 322 12.26 -9.15 -16.14
CA GLY A 322 12.05 -8.96 -17.58
C GLY A 322 11.88 -10.26 -18.39
N PRO A 323 11.26 -10.21 -19.59
CA PRO A 323 10.41 -11.25 -20.15
C PRO A 323 11.17 -12.53 -20.52
N GLY A 324 11.16 -13.53 -19.64
CA GLY A 324 11.91 -14.76 -19.92
C GLY A 324 11.87 -15.84 -18.85
N ILE A 325 10.85 -15.88 -18.00
CA ILE A 325 10.61 -17.06 -17.16
C ILE A 325 9.14 -17.41 -17.33
N GLY A 326 8.90 -18.32 -18.28
CA GLY A 326 7.60 -18.92 -18.55
C GLY A 326 7.33 -20.14 -17.69
#